data_AF-A0A534ZEV3-F1
#
_entry.id   AF-A0A534ZEV3-F1
#
_cell.length_a   1.000
_cell.length_b   1.000
_cell.length_c   1.000
_cell.angle_alpha   90.00
_cell.angle_beta   90.00
_cell.angle_gamma   90.00
#
_symmetry.space_group_name_H-M   'P 1'
#
loop_
_entity.id
_entity.type
_entity.pdbx_description
1 polymer ?
#
loop_
_entity_poly.entity_id
_entity_poly.type
_entity_poly.pdbx_seq_one_letter_code
_entity_poly.pdbx_strand_id
1 'polypeptide(L)' 'IDQLNKAHVFDHPIVTELVPLVAFYQAETYHQDYAARNPLNPYIVFNAQPKVRKLRSYQAAQEKVRNR' A
#
# COMPACT_ATOMS: atom_id res chain seq x y z
N ILE A 1 -1.53 12.87 -12.26
CA ILE A 1 -0.11 12.45 -12.24
C ILE A 1 0.81 13.62 -12.56
N ASP A 2 0.42 14.48 -13.51
CA ASP A 2 1.19 15.62 -14.01
C ASP A 2 1.82 16.53 -12.95
N GLN A 3 1.12 16.83 -11.86
CA GLN A 3 1.65 17.67 -10.78
C GLN A 3 2.97 17.11 -10.23
N LEU A 4 3.03 15.80 -9.97
CA LEU A 4 4.19 15.15 -9.36
C LEU A 4 5.33 15.00 -10.37
N ASN A 5 5.01 14.72 -11.63
CA ASN A 5 6.01 14.68 -12.71
C ASN A 5 6.64 16.07 -12.93
N LYS A 6 5.84 17.14 -12.97
CA LYS A 6 6.33 18.52 -13.10
C LYS A 6 7.17 18.96 -11.91
N ALA A 7 6.83 18.49 -10.72
CA ALA A 7 7.56 18.80 -9.49
C ALA A 7 8.87 17.99 -9.34
N HIS A 8 9.15 17.04 -10.23
CA HIS A 8 10.34 16.18 -10.18
C HIS A 8 10.57 15.54 -8.79
N VAL A 9 9.49 15.11 -8.14
CA VAL A 9 9.55 14.45 -6.81
C VAL A 9 10.22 13.07 -6.90
N PHE A 10 10.16 12.44 -8.07
CA PHE A 10 10.80 11.17 -8.36
C PHE A 10 11.86 11.35 -9.46
N ASP A 11 12.95 10.61 -9.37
CA ASP A 11 14.05 10.63 -10.35
C ASP A 11 13.60 10.23 -11.76
N HIS A 12 12.51 9.46 -11.84
CA HIS A 12 11.92 8.97 -13.08
C HIS A 12 10.43 9.33 -13.19
N PRO A 13 9.90 9.50 -14.41
CA PRO A 13 8.47 9.76 -14.62
C PRO A 13 7.58 8.68 -14.02
N ILE A 14 6.44 9.09 -13.46
CA ILE A 14 5.39 8.16 -13.00
C ILE A 14 4.71 7.54 -14.22
N VAL A 15 4.72 6.20 -14.28
CA VAL A 15 4.14 5.39 -15.38
C VAL A 15 2.77 4.79 -15.06
N THR A 16 2.11 5.25 -13.99
CA THR A 16 0.79 4.78 -13.58
C THR A 16 -0.26 5.06 -14.67
N GLU A 17 -0.99 4.02 -15.06
CA GLU A 17 -2.05 4.11 -16.07
C GLU A 17 -3.35 4.66 -15.48
N LEU A 18 -4.04 5.54 -16.23
CA LEU A 18 -5.37 6.05 -15.90
C LEU A 18 -6.35 5.63 -16.98
N VAL A 19 -7.05 4.53 -16.75
CA VAL A 19 -8.03 3.97 -17.68
C VAL A 19 -9.35 3.63 -16.99
N PRO A 20 -10.47 3.64 -17.73
CA PRO A 20 -11.75 3.17 -17.20
C PRO A 20 -11.67 1.69 -16.78
N LEU A 21 -12.30 1.34 -15.66
CA LEU A 21 -12.48 -0.06 -15.26
C LEU A 21 -13.49 -0.72 -16.22
N VAL A 22 -13.04 -1.70 -17.00
CA VAL A 22 -13.90 -2.46 -17.93
C VAL A 22 -14.55 -3.65 -17.21
N ALA A 23 -13.75 -4.45 -16.50
CA ALA A 23 -14.20 -5.59 -15.73
C ALA A 23 -13.23 -5.86 -14.57
N PHE A 24 -13.73 -6.47 -13.50
CA PHE A 24 -12.93 -6.95 -12.39
C PHE A 24 -13.22 -8.44 -12.17
N TYR A 25 -12.19 -9.27 -12.25
CA TYR A 25 -12.29 -10.71 -12.02
C TYR A 25 -11.71 -11.03 -10.65
N GLN A 26 -12.51 -11.66 -9.80
CA GLN A 26 -12.07 -12.03 -8.46
C GLN A 26 -10.97 -13.09 -8.55
N ALA A 27 -9.85 -12.86 -7.86
CA ALA A 27 -8.81 -13.85 -7.68
C ALA A 27 -9.31 -15.03 -6.82
N GLU A 28 -8.68 -16.18 -6.96
CA GLU A 28 -9.01 -17.42 -6.26
C GLU A 28 -9.07 -17.23 -4.73
N THR A 29 -9.87 -18.06 -4.06
CA THR A 29 -10.12 -17.95 -2.62
C THR A 29 -8.83 -18.04 -1.79
N TYR A 30 -7.83 -18.79 -2.25
CA TYR A 30 -6.55 -18.88 -1.57
C TYR A 30 -5.67 -17.62 -1.70
N HIS A 31 -6.03 -16.64 -2.53
CA HIS A 31 -5.37 -15.32 -2.55
C HIS A 31 -5.98 -14.33 -1.56
N GLN A 32 -7.23 -14.54 -1.14
CA GLN A 32 -7.96 -13.61 -0.27
C GLN A 32 -7.41 -13.67 1.16
N ASP A 33 -7.18 -12.53 1.82
CA ASP A 33 -6.60 -12.49 3.18
C ASP A 33 -5.27 -13.24 3.34
N TYR A 34 -4.47 -13.35 2.27
CA TYR A 34 -3.26 -14.16 2.25
C TYR A 34 -2.28 -13.81 3.39
N ALA A 35 -2.07 -12.51 3.65
CA ALA A 35 -1.19 -12.05 4.71
C ALA A 35 -1.68 -12.44 6.12
N ALA A 36 -2.99 -12.42 6.34
CA ALA A 36 -3.59 -12.78 7.62
C ALA A 36 -3.56 -14.30 7.85
N ARG A 37 -3.81 -15.09 6.79
CA ARG A 37 -3.79 -16.56 6.84
C ARG A 37 -2.38 -17.15 6.85
N ASN A 38 -1.37 -16.41 6.37
CA ASN A 38 0.01 -16.87 6.27
C ASN A 38 0.98 -15.86 6.94
N PRO A 39 0.82 -15.57 8.24
CA PRO A 39 1.54 -14.47 8.89
C PRO A 39 3.06 -14.70 8.96
N LEU A 40 3.50 -15.96 8.95
CA LEU A 40 4.91 -16.36 9.01
C LEU A 40 5.53 -16.63 7.64
N ASN A 41 4.77 -16.45 6.54
CA ASN A 41 5.35 -16.59 5.21
C ASN A 41 6.49 -15.56 5.04
N PRO A 42 7.69 -15.97 4.56
CA PRO A 42 8.83 -15.06 4.43
C PRO A 42 8.52 -13.79 3.65
N TYR A 43 7.73 -13.89 2.57
CA TYR A 43 7.32 -12.72 1.79
C TYR A 43 6.53 -11.72 2.65
N ILE A 44 5.61 -12.21 3.49
CA ILE A 44 4.80 -11.39 4.39
C ILE A 44 5.68 -10.75 5.47
N VAL A 45 6.55 -11.54 6.11
CA VAL A 45 7.43 -11.08 7.19
C VAL A 45 8.38 -9.98 6.72
N PHE A 46 9.00 -10.14 5.55
CA PHE A 46 9.99 -9.21 5.05
C PHE A 46 9.39 -8.00 4.32
N ASN A 47 8.23 -8.14 3.65
CA ASN A 47 7.70 -7.07 2.79
C ASN A 47 6.41 -6.43 3.29
N ALA A 48 5.43 -7.23 3.73
CA ALA A 48 4.10 -6.72 4.07
C ALA A 48 4.01 -6.24 5.51
N GLN A 49 4.49 -7.03 6.48
CA GLN A 49 4.41 -6.69 7.89
C GLN A 49 5.09 -5.35 8.25
N PRO A 50 6.30 -5.01 7.71
CA PRO A 50 6.92 -3.73 8.03
C PRO A 50 6.07 -2.53 7.59
N LYS A 51 5.38 -2.64 6.45
CA LYS A 51 4.48 -1.59 5.93
C LYS A 51 3.28 -1.39 6.85
N VAL A 52 2.68 -2.48 7.33
CA VAL A 52 1.55 -2.43 8.29
C VAL A 52 2.01 -1.84 9.63
N ARG A 53 3.17 -2.24 10.16
CA ARG A 53 3.73 -1.66 11.39
C ARG A 53 3.96 -0.15 11.24
N LYS A 54 4.54 0.27 10.12
CA LYS A 54 4.76 1.68 9.79
C LYS A 54 3.45 2.47 9.72
N LEU A 55 2.41 1.91 9.10
CA LEU A 55 1.09 2.54 9.07
C LEU A 55 0.51 2.73 10.48
N ARG A 56 0.54 1.70 11.32
CA ARG A 56 0.05 1.76 12.70
C ARG A 56 0.80 2.81 13.53
N SER A 57 2.13 2.91 13.37
CA SER A 57 2.90 3.93 14.07
C SER A 57 2.55 5.35 13.63
N TYR A 58 2.32 5.58 12.33
CA TYR A 58 1.87 6.89 11.84
C TYR A 58 0.49 7.25 12.37
N GLN A 59 -0.46 6.31 12.37
CA GLN A 59 -1.81 6.54 12.88
C GLN A 59 -1.78 6.91 14.36
N ALA A 60 -1.06 6.14 15.18
CA ALA A 60 -0.89 6.45 16.60
C ALA A 60 -0.23 7.83 16.83
N ALA A 61 0.71 8.24 15.98
CA ALA A 61 1.31 9.57 16.05
C ALA A 61 0.31 10.68 15.69
N GLN A 62 -0.50 10.48 14.64
CA GLN A 62 -1.53 11.44 14.23
C GLN A 62 -2.63 11.60 15.30
N GLU A 63 -3.06 10.51 15.93
CA GLU A 63 -4.05 10.55 17.02
C GLU A 63 -3.54 11.35 18.22
N LYS A 64 -2.26 11.21 18.58
CA LYS A 64 -1.63 12.00 19.65
C LYS A 64 -1.56 13.49 19.33
N VAL A 65 -1.39 13.86 18.05
CA VAL A 65 -1.38 15.26 17.62
C VAL A 65 -2.80 15.82 17.62
N ARG A 66 -3.80 15.06 17.16
CA ARG A 66 -5.21 15.49 17.12
C ARG A 66 -5.83 15.68 18.50
N ASN A 67 -5.41 14.89 19.49
CA ASN A 67 -5.95 14.92 20.85
C ASN A 67 -5.13 15.84 21.80
N ARG A 68 -4.29 16.72 21.24
CA ARG A 68 -3.60 17.81 21.93
C ARG A 68 -4.23 19.13 21.51
#